data_AF-A0A5J5GGE6-F1
#
_entry.id   AF-A0A5J5GGE6-F1
#
_cell.length_a   1.000
_cell.length_b   1.000
_cell.length_c   1.000
_cell.angle_alpha   90.00
_cell.angle_beta   90.00
_cell.angle_gamma   90.00
#
_symmetry.space_group_name_H-M   'P 1'
#
loop_
_entity.id
_entity.type
_entity.pdbx_description
1 polymer ?
#
loop_
_entity_poly.entity_id
_entity_poly.type
_entity_poly.pdbx_seq_one_letter_code
_entity_poly.pdbx_strand_id
1 'polypeptide(L)'
;MVQAIQGKKKIGRIKIDPNIKLCEPSPQIVETVIGNSKSNIFDEAKDEWKFQYVLFEDAEGFSGICDLCGNVHLKYCFVIYNPYTEKTLNVGSHCIIRFKLLKGNVDAETGTIMVNNFLKLQKHISIVQGLIKEMMNECVDARSYQLFIESLERILQYHNIKDPTIDQLGEICFGDRWEGQKRYLYKRDRLHKLWYERASIKMIRAKGIKFKALTEKDIYWGKNRTGNHVHLTLAGRSSAFKTDHIADE
;
A
#
# COMPACT_ATOMS: atom_id res chain seq x y z
N MET A 1 -16.22 7.00 -15.95
CA MET A 1 -16.86 6.34 -14.79
C MET A 1 -15.82 5.40 -14.19
N VAL A 2 -15.04 5.85 -13.20
CA VAL A 2 -13.92 5.08 -12.62
C VAL A 2 -14.31 4.73 -11.19
N GLN A 3 -14.63 3.47 -10.95
CA GLN A 3 -14.92 2.96 -9.61
C GLN A 3 -13.59 2.82 -8.84
N ALA A 4 -13.40 3.66 -7.83
CA ALA A 4 -12.30 3.53 -6.88
C ALA A 4 -12.64 2.45 -5.85
N ILE A 5 -12.02 1.28 -5.98
CA ILE A 5 -12.02 0.24 -4.96
C ILE A 5 -10.95 0.64 -3.93
N GLN A 6 -11.34 1.34 -2.85
CA GLN A 6 -10.48 1.53 -1.68
C GLN A 6 -10.78 0.48 -0.62
N GLY A 7 -10.19 -0.71 -0.79
CA GLY A 7 -10.08 -1.68 0.28
C GLY A 7 -9.09 -1.19 1.34
N LYS A 8 -9.58 -0.67 2.47
CA LYS A 8 -8.76 -0.35 3.64
C LYS A 8 -8.23 -1.66 4.28
N LYS A 9 -7.17 -2.25 3.74
CA LYS A 9 -6.42 -3.31 4.45
C LYS A 9 -5.69 -2.65 5.64
N LYS A 10 -6.14 -2.96 6.86
CA LYS A 10 -5.42 -2.59 8.09
C LYS A 10 -4.08 -3.31 8.11
N ILE A 11 -2.98 -2.57 7.92
CA ILE A 11 -1.63 -3.08 8.20
C ILE A 11 -1.57 -3.32 9.71
N GLY A 12 -1.60 -4.59 10.10
CA GLY A 12 -1.50 -4.99 11.50
C GLY A 12 -0.17 -4.56 12.09
N ARG A 13 -0.15 -4.17 13.37
CA ARG A 13 1.11 -4.03 14.12
C ARG A 13 1.84 -5.37 14.04
N ILE A 14 3.12 -5.35 13.70
CA ILE A 14 3.93 -6.55 13.73
C ILE A 14 4.12 -6.89 15.21
N LYS A 15 3.46 -7.95 15.67
CA LYS A 15 3.77 -8.58 16.95
C LYS A 15 4.96 -9.47 16.69
N ILE A 16 6.13 -8.98 17.07
CA ILE A 16 7.34 -9.78 17.09
C ILE A 16 7.40 -10.40 18.48
N ASP A 17 7.56 -11.72 18.54
CA ASP A 17 7.67 -12.44 19.80
C ASP A 17 8.91 -11.91 20.56
N PRO A 18 8.77 -11.38 21.79
CA PRO A 18 9.91 -10.93 22.58
C PRO A 18 10.91 -12.06 22.88
N ASN A 19 10.52 -13.32 22.69
CA ASN A 19 11.39 -14.48 22.82
C ASN A 19 12.06 -14.91 21.51
N ILE A 20 12.20 -14.04 20.50
CA ILE A 20 13.15 -14.32 19.41
C ILE A 20 14.55 -14.41 20.02
N LYS A 21 14.94 -15.63 20.39
CA LYS A 21 16.32 -15.96 20.68
C LYS A 21 17.12 -15.62 19.43
N LEU A 22 18.22 -14.90 19.61
CA LEU A 22 19.31 -14.81 18.64
C LEU A 22 19.92 -16.21 18.52
N CYS A 23 19.17 -17.15 17.94
CA CYS A 23 19.63 -18.48 17.62
C CYS A 23 20.54 -18.38 16.41
N GLU A 24 21.58 -19.21 16.42
CA GLU A 24 22.51 -19.34 15.31
C GLU A 24 21.75 -19.45 13.97
N PRO A 25 22.24 -18.76 12.93
CA PRO A 25 21.67 -18.85 11.60
C PRO A 25 21.74 -20.28 11.09
N SER A 26 20.72 -20.71 10.34
CA SER A 26 20.82 -22.00 9.66
C SER A 26 21.96 -21.95 8.64
N PRO A 27 22.61 -23.10 8.33
CA PRO A 27 23.69 -23.14 7.35
C PRO A 27 23.29 -22.55 5.99
N GLN A 28 22.04 -22.74 5.57
CA GLN A 28 21.49 -22.17 4.34
C GLN A 28 21.49 -20.64 4.34
N ILE A 29 21.22 -20.01 5.48
CA ILE A 29 21.23 -18.55 5.61
C ILE A 29 22.67 -18.05 5.53
N VAL A 30 23.59 -18.75 6.20
CA VAL A 30 25.03 -18.43 6.16
C VAL A 30 25.56 -18.52 4.74
N GLU A 31 25.28 -19.63 4.04
CA GLU A 31 25.68 -19.86 2.66
C GLU A 31 25.10 -18.81 1.71
N THR A 32 23.82 -18.46 1.87
CA THR A 32 23.16 -17.45 1.03
C THR A 32 23.78 -16.07 1.23
N VAL A 33 24.04 -15.67 2.48
CA VAL A 33 24.65 -14.38 2.78
C VAL A 33 26.08 -14.35 2.26
N ILE A 34 26.91 -15.34 2.60
CA ILE A 34 28.32 -15.40 2.17
C ILE A 34 28.42 -15.50 0.65
N GLY A 35 27.65 -16.37 0.00
CA GLY A 35 27.70 -16.58 -1.45
C GLY A 35 27.28 -15.36 -2.28
N ASN A 36 26.59 -14.39 -1.67
CA ASN A 36 26.23 -13.12 -2.30
C ASN A 36 27.03 -11.93 -1.73
N SER A 37 28.04 -12.18 -0.91
CA SER A 37 28.90 -11.16 -0.30
C SER A 37 30.34 -11.26 -0.80
N LYS A 38 31.14 -10.24 -0.50
CA LYS A 38 32.56 -10.23 -0.79
C LYS A 38 33.35 -10.98 0.28
N SER A 39 32.97 -10.84 1.55
CA SER A 39 33.61 -11.57 2.66
C SER A 39 33.13 -13.03 2.73
N ASN A 40 34.08 -13.91 3.07
CA ASN A 40 33.82 -15.32 3.34
C ASN A 40 33.50 -15.59 4.82
N ILE A 41 33.52 -14.55 5.66
CA ILE A 41 33.20 -14.64 7.08
C ILE A 41 31.79 -14.10 7.26
N PHE A 42 30.89 -14.89 7.85
CA PHE A 42 29.48 -14.53 7.98
C PHE A 42 29.26 -13.17 8.66
N ASP A 43 29.99 -12.89 9.75
CA ASP A 43 29.83 -11.63 10.49
C ASP A 43 30.20 -10.41 9.66
N GLU A 44 31.31 -10.49 8.93
CA GLU A 44 31.74 -9.42 8.01
C GLU A 44 30.80 -9.32 6.80
N ALA A 45 30.37 -10.45 6.25
CA ALA A 45 29.47 -10.51 5.11
C ALA A 45 28.14 -9.82 5.41
N LYS A 46 27.59 -9.96 6.63
CA LYS A 46 26.37 -9.25 7.05
C LYS A 46 26.53 -7.74 7.02
N ASP A 47 27.69 -7.22 7.41
CA ASP A 47 27.95 -5.77 7.49
C ASP A 47 28.04 -5.10 6.12
N GLU A 48 28.17 -5.88 5.05
CA GLU A 48 28.14 -5.42 3.67
C GLU A 48 26.73 -5.02 3.22
N TRP A 49 25.69 -5.64 3.77
CA TRP A 49 24.32 -5.45 3.31
C TRP A 49 23.73 -4.14 3.83
N LYS A 50 23.06 -3.43 2.92
CA LYS A 50 22.36 -2.18 3.20
C LYS A 50 20.89 -2.31 2.89
N PHE A 51 20.06 -1.73 3.74
CA PHE A 51 18.65 -1.57 3.41
C PHE A 51 18.48 -0.65 2.20
N GLN A 52 17.61 -1.05 1.26
CA GLN A 52 17.30 -0.26 0.08
C GLN A 52 15.86 0.28 0.12
N TYR A 53 14.87 -0.61 0.12
CA TYR A 53 13.44 -0.25 0.16
C TYR A 53 12.57 -1.43 0.63
N VAL A 54 11.25 -1.22 0.76
CA VAL A 54 10.26 -2.28 1.08
C VAL A 54 9.34 -2.49 -0.10
N LEU A 55 9.11 -3.75 -0.45
CA LEU A 55 8.09 -4.17 -1.41
C LEU A 55 6.88 -4.72 -0.65
N PHE A 56 5.69 -4.30 -1.06
CA PHE A 56 4.41 -4.78 -0.54
C PHE A 56 3.80 -5.83 -1.48
N GLU A 57 2.83 -6.61 -0.98
CA GLU A 57 2.13 -7.67 -1.72
C GLU A 57 1.58 -7.24 -3.09
N ASP A 58 1.22 -5.97 -3.24
CA ASP A 58 0.65 -5.36 -4.44
C ASP A 58 1.69 -4.74 -5.39
N ALA A 59 2.98 -4.72 -5.02
CA ALA A 59 4.04 -4.15 -5.83
C ALA A 59 4.53 -5.14 -6.91
N GLU A 60 4.85 -4.60 -8.08
CA GLU A 60 5.51 -5.36 -9.14
C GLU A 60 6.88 -5.88 -8.66
N GLY A 61 7.21 -7.13 -8.96
CA GLY A 61 8.45 -7.77 -8.51
C GLY A 61 8.40 -8.37 -7.09
N PHE A 62 7.23 -8.36 -6.43
CA PHE A 62 7.06 -9.02 -5.13
C PHE A 62 7.01 -10.55 -5.26
N SER A 63 7.96 -11.26 -4.64
CA SER A 63 8.00 -12.73 -4.64
C SER A 63 7.12 -13.39 -3.57
N GLY A 64 6.80 -12.68 -2.49
CA GLY A 64 6.09 -13.25 -1.33
C GLY A 64 6.90 -14.28 -0.53
N ILE A 65 8.18 -14.49 -0.88
CA ILE A 65 9.07 -15.48 -0.28
C ILE A 65 10.31 -14.77 0.27
N CYS A 66 10.74 -15.16 1.47
CA CYS A 66 12.00 -14.68 2.05
C CYS A 66 13.19 -15.46 1.44
N ASP A 67 14.12 -14.76 0.82
CA ASP A 67 15.30 -15.38 0.18
C ASP A 67 16.26 -16.02 1.21
N LEU A 68 16.18 -15.65 2.49
CA LEU A 68 17.03 -16.22 3.53
C LEU A 68 16.42 -17.46 4.19
N CYS A 69 15.19 -17.36 4.68
CA CYS A 69 14.57 -18.46 5.43
C CYS A 69 13.54 -19.26 4.64
N GLY A 70 13.29 -18.91 3.39
CA GLY A 70 12.28 -19.56 2.54
C GLY A 70 10.84 -19.37 3.00
N ASN A 71 10.58 -18.53 4.02
CA ASN A 71 9.22 -18.34 4.53
C ASN A 71 8.32 -17.76 3.44
N VAL A 72 7.24 -18.48 3.14
CA VAL A 72 6.23 -18.14 2.15
C VAL A 72 5.16 -17.23 2.75
N HIS A 73 4.35 -16.60 1.90
CA HIS A 73 3.23 -15.73 2.30
C HIS A 73 3.64 -14.48 3.09
N LEU A 74 4.79 -13.89 2.75
CA LEU A 74 5.10 -12.55 3.22
C LEU A 74 4.03 -11.57 2.71
N LYS A 75 3.63 -10.62 3.56
CA LYS A 75 2.75 -9.50 3.16
C LYS A 75 3.55 -8.30 2.63
N TYR A 76 4.83 -8.28 2.97
CA TYR A 76 5.83 -7.30 2.56
C TYR A 76 7.21 -7.94 2.77
N CYS A 77 8.17 -7.54 1.96
CA CYS A 77 9.58 -7.91 2.10
C CYS A 77 10.44 -6.66 2.06
N PHE A 78 11.60 -6.73 2.70
CA PHE A 78 12.61 -5.69 2.66
C PHE A 78 13.61 -6.08 1.60
N VAL A 79 13.92 -5.16 0.71
CA VAL A 79 14.98 -5.32 -0.26
C VAL A 79 16.25 -4.81 0.38
N ILE A 80 17.21 -5.72 0.57
CA ILE A 80 18.57 -5.39 0.99
C ILE A 80 19.51 -5.54 -0.20
N TYR A 81 20.51 -4.68 -0.25
CA TYR A 81 21.46 -4.57 -1.36
C TYR A 81 22.89 -4.60 -0.82
N ASN A 82 23.75 -5.39 -1.46
CA ASN A 82 25.18 -5.40 -1.20
C ASN A 82 25.90 -4.51 -2.23
N PRO A 83 26.52 -3.39 -1.80
CA PRO A 83 27.23 -2.46 -2.70
C PRO A 83 28.53 -3.02 -3.28
N TYR A 84 29.06 -4.12 -2.75
CA TYR A 84 30.32 -4.71 -3.24
C TYR A 84 30.08 -5.78 -4.32
N THR A 85 28.95 -6.48 -4.27
CA THR A 85 28.60 -7.55 -5.23
C THR A 85 27.45 -7.17 -6.15
N GLU A 86 26.84 -6.02 -5.90
CA GLU A 86 25.63 -5.52 -6.57
C GLU A 86 24.42 -6.45 -6.47
N LYS A 87 24.46 -7.40 -5.52
CA LYS A 87 23.36 -8.37 -5.29
C LYS A 87 22.26 -7.77 -4.43
N THR A 88 21.04 -8.20 -4.69
CA THR A 88 19.84 -7.84 -3.92
C THR A 88 19.16 -9.07 -3.36
N LEU A 89 18.63 -8.99 -2.14
CA LEU A 89 17.83 -10.05 -1.52
C LEU A 89 16.51 -9.49 -0.96
N ASN A 90 15.45 -10.25 -1.12
CA ASN A 90 14.13 -10.01 -0.56
C ASN A 90 13.99 -10.75 0.76
N VAL A 91 14.00 -10.02 1.88
CA VAL A 91 14.03 -10.63 3.21
C VAL A 91 12.81 -10.25 4.03
N GLY A 92 12.31 -11.19 4.84
CA GLY A 92 11.24 -10.92 5.79
C GLY A 92 11.75 -10.13 7.02
N SER A 93 10.84 -9.43 7.70
CA SER A 93 11.15 -8.67 8.94
C SER A 93 11.83 -9.54 10.00
N HIS A 94 11.42 -10.81 10.12
CA HIS A 94 12.01 -11.76 11.05
C HIS A 94 13.50 -12.02 10.77
N CYS A 95 13.91 -12.12 9.51
CA CYS A 95 15.31 -12.38 9.16
C CYS A 95 16.19 -11.15 9.36
N ILE A 96 15.69 -9.96 9.00
CA ILE A 96 16.42 -8.70 9.26
C ILE A 96 16.75 -8.56 10.75
N ILE A 97 15.76 -8.81 11.61
CA ILE A 97 15.89 -8.59 13.04
C ILE A 97 16.73 -9.71 13.68
N ARG A 98 16.46 -10.97 13.33
CA ARG A 98 17.16 -12.13 13.90
C ARG A 98 18.65 -12.14 13.55
N PHE A 99 19.02 -11.72 12.33
CA PHE A 99 20.40 -11.82 11.85
C PHE A 99 21.16 -10.50 11.87
N LYS A 100 20.57 -9.41 12.38
CA LYS A 100 21.19 -8.08 12.45
C LYS A 100 21.82 -7.66 11.10
N LEU A 101 21.09 -7.88 10.00
CA LEU A 101 21.57 -7.61 8.62
C LEU A 101 21.65 -6.12 8.28
N LEU A 102 21.40 -5.24 9.26
CA LEU A 102 21.47 -3.80 9.09
C LEU A 102 22.54 -3.25 10.00
N LYS A 103 23.45 -2.47 9.42
CA LYS A 103 24.57 -1.85 10.12
C LYS A 103 24.10 -1.02 11.31
N GLY A 104 24.64 -1.35 12.48
CA GLY A 104 24.26 -0.79 13.78
C GLY A 104 23.96 -1.93 14.75
N ASN A 105 24.35 -1.80 16.03
CA ASN A 105 23.96 -2.74 17.06
C ASN A 105 22.45 -2.61 17.33
N VAL A 106 21.66 -3.22 16.45
CA VAL A 106 20.21 -3.19 16.54
C VAL A 106 19.79 -4.42 17.31
N ASP A 107 19.46 -4.24 18.58
CA ASP A 107 18.82 -5.29 19.38
C ASP A 107 17.44 -5.64 18.80
N ALA A 108 16.93 -6.85 19.08
CA ALA A 108 15.70 -7.34 18.46
C ALA A 108 14.51 -6.39 18.65
N GLU A 109 14.42 -5.76 19.82
CA GLU A 109 13.42 -4.73 20.14
C GLU A 109 13.62 -3.46 19.32
N THR A 110 14.86 -2.96 19.22
CA THR A 110 15.22 -1.79 18.42
C THR A 110 14.92 -2.01 16.93
N GLY A 111 15.20 -3.21 16.41
CA GLY A 111 14.92 -3.58 15.03
C GLY A 111 13.42 -3.62 14.74
N THR A 112 12.64 -4.13 15.70
CA THR A 112 11.18 -4.11 15.63
C THR A 112 10.64 -2.68 15.60
N ILE A 113 11.19 -1.78 16.41
CA ILE A 113 10.80 -0.37 16.45
C ILE A 113 11.17 0.32 15.13
N MET A 114 12.39 0.11 14.62
CA MET A 114 12.83 0.67 13.33
C MET A 114 11.93 0.23 12.18
N VAL A 115 11.65 -1.07 12.09
CA VAL A 115 10.74 -1.62 11.07
C VAL A 115 9.34 -1.03 11.20
N ASN A 116 8.78 -0.96 12.41
CA ASN A 116 7.45 -0.40 12.62
C ASN A 116 7.39 1.09 12.29
N ASN A 117 8.42 1.86 12.64
CA ASN A 117 8.52 3.27 12.31
C ASN A 117 8.62 3.48 10.80
N PHE A 118 9.41 2.65 10.12
CA PHE A 118 9.52 2.68 8.67
C PHE A 118 8.19 2.36 7.98
N LEU A 119 7.47 1.32 8.42
CA LEU A 119 6.16 0.99 7.87
C LEU A 119 5.13 2.10 8.11
N LYS A 120 5.17 2.76 9.27
CA LYS A 120 4.34 3.94 9.54
C LYS A 120 4.69 5.09 8.59
N LEU A 121 5.98 5.36 8.38
CA LEU A 121 6.45 6.38 7.45
C LEU A 121 5.95 6.11 6.03
N GLN A 122 6.16 4.90 5.51
CA GLN A 122 5.70 4.50 4.19
C GLN A 122 4.17 4.61 4.03
N LYS A 123 3.42 4.23 5.06
CA LYS A 123 1.97 4.42 5.07
C LYS A 123 1.57 5.88 4.92
N HIS A 124 2.23 6.79 5.64
CA HIS A 124 1.95 8.22 5.51
C HIS A 124 2.33 8.76 4.14
N ILE A 125 3.48 8.34 3.58
CA ILE A 125 3.89 8.69 2.21
C ILE A 125 2.81 8.27 1.20
N SER A 126 2.34 7.02 1.28
CA SER A 126 1.28 6.50 0.41
C SER A 126 -0.02 7.30 0.53
N ILE A 127 -0.43 7.69 1.74
CA ILE A 127 -1.61 8.54 1.95
C ILE A 127 -1.43 9.91 1.27
N VAL A 128 -0.29 10.57 1.50
CA VAL A 128 0.02 11.89 0.91
C VAL A 128 0.02 11.80 -0.61
N GLN A 129 0.73 10.83 -1.19
CA GLN A 129 0.83 10.63 -2.64
C GLN A 129 -0.51 10.21 -3.27
N GLY A 130 -1.36 9.48 -2.54
CA GLY A 130 -2.70 9.12 -2.99
C GLY A 130 -3.66 10.32 -3.03
N LEU A 131 -3.54 11.23 -2.06
CA LEU A 131 -4.40 12.41 -1.92
C LEU A 131 -3.90 13.63 -2.71
N ILE A 132 -2.63 13.65 -3.15
CA ILE A 132 -2.02 14.83 -3.79
C ILE A 132 -2.83 15.35 -4.99
N LYS A 133 -3.41 14.46 -5.80
CA LYS A 133 -4.24 14.85 -6.95
C LYS A 133 -5.46 15.67 -6.52
N GLU A 134 -6.08 15.31 -5.39
CA GLU A 134 -7.20 16.06 -4.82
C GLU A 134 -6.74 17.39 -4.23
N MET A 135 -5.59 17.41 -3.54
CA MET A 135 -5.03 18.62 -2.94
C MET A 135 -4.66 19.69 -3.98
N MET A 136 -4.39 19.27 -5.22
CA MET A 136 -4.13 20.18 -6.33
C MET A 136 -5.40 20.86 -6.87
N ASN A 137 -6.61 20.45 -6.49
CA ASN A 137 -7.83 21.15 -6.91
C ASN A 137 -8.01 22.46 -6.14
N GLU A 138 -8.72 23.43 -6.69
CA GLU A 138 -9.00 24.72 -6.02
C GLU A 138 -9.72 24.54 -4.69
N CYS A 139 -10.71 23.66 -4.67
CA CYS A 139 -11.52 23.29 -3.51
C CYS A 139 -11.22 21.85 -3.11
N VAL A 140 -11.01 21.64 -1.80
CA VAL A 140 -10.60 20.34 -1.25
C VAL A 140 -11.61 19.88 -0.20
N ASP A 141 -11.88 18.57 -0.11
CA ASP A 141 -12.69 18.05 1.00
C ASP A 141 -11.93 18.25 2.33
N ALA A 142 -12.64 18.76 3.34
CA ALA A 142 -12.03 19.08 4.63
C ALA A 142 -11.39 17.86 5.32
N ARG A 143 -11.99 16.67 5.15
CA ARG A 143 -11.48 15.44 5.77
C ARG A 143 -10.24 14.91 5.05
N SER A 144 -10.26 14.93 3.72
CA SER A 144 -9.07 14.58 2.92
C SER A 144 -7.91 15.53 3.21
N TYR A 145 -8.18 16.84 3.29
CA TYR A 145 -7.16 17.85 3.60
C TYR A 145 -6.54 17.63 4.98
N GLN A 146 -7.36 17.41 6.01
CA GLN A 146 -6.85 17.16 7.36
C GLN A 146 -5.98 15.90 7.40
N LEU A 147 -6.43 14.80 6.79
CA LEU A 147 -5.66 13.55 6.74
C LEU A 147 -4.33 13.69 5.98
N PHE A 148 -4.33 14.51 4.91
CA PHE A 148 -3.14 14.84 4.15
C PHE A 148 -2.12 15.61 5.00
N ILE A 149 -2.55 16.70 5.65
CA ILE A 149 -1.66 17.53 6.48
C ILE A 149 -1.12 16.74 7.67
N GLU A 150 -1.98 16.00 8.39
CA GLU A 150 -1.53 15.15 9.50
C GLU A 150 -0.50 14.12 9.05
N SER A 151 -0.71 13.49 7.88
CA SER A 151 0.25 12.52 7.35
C SER A 151 1.56 13.18 6.92
N LEU A 152 1.50 14.36 6.31
CA LEU A 152 2.66 15.12 5.90
C LEU A 152 3.50 15.59 7.09
N GLU A 153 2.86 16.08 8.16
CA GLU A 153 3.52 16.43 9.42
C GLU A 153 4.23 15.23 10.05
N ARG A 154 3.62 14.04 10.01
CA ARG A 154 4.27 12.81 10.50
C ARG A 154 5.52 12.48 9.69
N ILE A 155 5.46 12.57 8.37
CA ILE A 155 6.62 12.33 7.49
C ILE A 155 7.75 13.29 7.85
N LEU A 156 7.45 14.58 7.99
CA LEU A 156 8.44 15.61 8.32
C LEU A 156 9.03 15.41 9.71
N GLN A 157 8.24 14.97 10.69
CA GLN A 157 8.73 14.55 12.01
C GLN A 157 9.70 13.38 11.91
N TYR A 158 9.41 12.37 11.08
CA TYR A 158 10.32 11.24 10.86
C TYR A 158 11.64 11.66 10.22
N HIS A 159 11.63 12.68 9.36
CA HIS A 159 12.85 13.25 8.76
C HIS A 159 13.51 14.34 9.62
N ASN A 160 12.93 14.67 10.79
CA ASN A 160 13.38 15.75 11.66
C ASN A 160 13.47 17.13 10.95
N ILE A 161 12.52 17.41 10.05
CA ILE A 161 12.42 18.66 9.30
C ILE A 161 11.34 19.53 9.95
N LYS A 162 11.72 20.70 10.48
CA LYS A 162 10.77 21.67 11.06
C LYS A 162 10.15 22.58 10.01
N ASP A 163 10.98 23.14 9.14
CA ASP A 163 10.59 24.07 8.09
C ASP A 163 10.96 23.50 6.70
N PRO A 164 10.06 22.72 6.08
CA PRO A 164 10.35 22.05 4.82
C PRO A 164 10.36 23.03 3.65
N THR A 165 11.37 22.96 2.79
CA THR A 165 11.37 23.69 1.53
C THR A 165 10.28 23.17 0.58
N ILE A 166 9.88 23.98 -0.40
CA ILE A 166 8.93 23.56 -1.44
C ILE A 166 9.44 22.34 -2.22
N ASP A 167 10.76 22.23 -2.41
CA ASP A 167 11.35 21.09 -3.08
C ASP A 167 11.22 19.81 -2.23
N GLN A 168 11.49 19.88 -0.92
CA GLN A 168 11.26 18.76 -0.01
C GLN A 168 9.79 18.33 0.07
N LEU A 169 8.87 19.31 0.11
CA LEU A 169 7.43 19.02 0.05
C LEU A 169 7.06 18.34 -1.27
N GLY A 170 7.63 18.81 -2.38
CA GLY A 170 7.43 18.25 -3.71
C GLY A 170 7.94 16.83 -3.83
N GLU A 171 9.14 16.54 -3.33
CA GLU A 171 9.73 15.19 -3.28
C GLU A 171 8.85 14.23 -2.49
N ILE A 172 8.38 14.64 -1.30
CA ILE A 172 7.48 13.80 -0.49
C ILE A 172 6.15 13.55 -1.22
N CYS A 173 5.56 14.61 -1.80
CA CYS A 173 4.23 14.56 -2.40
C CYS A 173 4.16 13.86 -3.76
N PHE A 174 5.21 13.98 -4.58
CA PHE A 174 5.23 13.49 -5.96
C PHE A 174 6.24 12.36 -6.20
N GLY A 175 7.14 12.10 -5.25
CA GLY A 175 8.24 11.13 -5.38
C GLY A 175 9.20 11.55 -6.48
N ASP A 176 9.75 10.57 -7.19
CA ASP A 176 10.70 10.77 -8.31
C ASP A 176 10.11 11.62 -9.45
N ARG A 177 8.79 11.71 -9.54
CA ARG A 177 8.11 12.54 -10.55
C ARG A 177 8.21 14.04 -10.23
N TRP A 178 8.73 14.42 -9.07
CA TRP A 178 8.87 15.83 -8.70
C TRP A 178 9.81 16.59 -9.63
N GLU A 179 10.91 15.98 -10.06
CA GLU A 179 11.93 16.66 -10.87
C GLU A 179 11.35 17.17 -12.20
N GLY A 180 10.53 16.36 -12.87
CA GLY A 180 9.79 16.78 -14.06
C GLY A 180 8.67 17.79 -13.77
N GLN A 181 8.18 17.83 -12.54
CA GLN A 181 7.05 18.68 -12.13
C GLN A 181 7.46 20.02 -11.52
N LYS A 182 8.72 20.17 -11.12
CA LYS A 182 9.30 21.39 -10.51
C LYS A 182 9.17 22.63 -11.39
N ARG A 183 9.05 22.45 -12.71
CA ARG A 183 8.88 23.52 -13.70
C ARG A 183 7.47 24.14 -13.67
N TYR A 184 6.46 23.43 -13.17
CA TYR A 184 5.10 23.94 -13.12
C TYR A 184 4.90 24.84 -11.91
N LEU A 185 4.96 26.15 -12.12
CA LEU A 185 4.77 27.17 -11.09
C LEU A 185 3.49 26.97 -10.28
N TYR A 186 2.40 26.56 -10.94
CA TYR A 186 1.13 26.23 -10.29
C TYR A 186 1.28 25.19 -9.17
N LYS A 187 2.03 24.11 -9.40
CA LYS A 187 2.21 23.04 -8.39
C LYS A 187 3.03 23.52 -7.21
N ARG A 188 4.05 24.34 -7.47
CA ARG A 188 4.89 24.95 -6.43
C ARG A 188 4.09 25.92 -5.57
N ASP A 189 3.35 26.82 -6.20
CA ASP A 189 2.46 27.77 -5.52
C ASP A 189 1.38 27.05 -4.72
N ARG A 190 0.82 25.97 -5.27
CA ARG A 190 -0.18 25.16 -4.55
C ARG A 190 0.42 24.46 -3.34
N LEU A 191 1.61 23.85 -3.45
CA LEU A 191 2.32 23.27 -2.30
C LEU A 191 2.66 24.32 -1.25
N HIS A 192 3.07 25.52 -1.66
CA HIS A 192 3.31 26.64 -0.77
C HIS A 192 2.05 27.00 0.02
N LYS A 193 0.92 27.17 -0.67
CA LYS A 193 -0.38 27.45 -0.04
C LYS A 193 -0.84 26.33 0.89
N LEU A 194 -0.67 25.07 0.48
CA LEU A 194 -1.00 23.89 1.29
C LEU A 194 -0.30 23.88 2.64
N TRP A 195 0.97 24.31 2.69
CA TRP A 195 1.78 24.23 3.90
C TRP A 195 1.83 25.52 4.71
N TYR A 196 2.14 26.64 4.05
CA TYR A 196 2.40 27.93 4.70
C TYR A 196 1.15 28.80 4.84
N GLU A 197 0.16 28.63 3.97
CA GLU A 197 -1.05 29.45 3.95
C GLU A 197 -2.31 28.59 4.18
N ARG A 198 -2.29 27.72 5.19
CA ARG A 198 -3.38 26.75 5.46
C ARG A 198 -4.76 27.40 5.53
N ALA A 199 -4.84 28.65 6.00
CA ALA A 199 -6.09 29.41 6.11
C ALA A 199 -6.66 29.88 4.76
N SER A 200 -5.85 29.96 3.69
CA SER A 200 -6.30 30.43 2.37
C SER A 200 -7.00 29.35 1.55
N ILE A 201 -6.98 28.09 2.01
CA ILE A 201 -7.53 26.96 1.27
C ILE A 201 -9.04 26.87 1.47
N LYS A 202 -9.76 26.97 0.35
CA LYS A 202 -11.20 26.74 0.30
C LYS A 202 -11.49 25.27 0.54
N MET A 203 -12.00 24.97 1.73
CA MET A 203 -12.45 23.63 2.09
C MET A 203 -13.96 23.51 1.90
N ILE A 204 -14.37 22.44 1.20
CA ILE A 204 -15.78 22.06 1.14
C ILE A 204 -16.00 21.04 2.24
N ARG A 205 -16.95 21.33 3.15
CA ARG A 205 -17.49 20.29 4.02
C ARG A 205 -18.49 19.52 3.18
N ALA A 206 -18.19 18.27 2.83
CA ALA A 206 -19.21 17.38 2.30
C ALA A 206 -20.34 17.35 3.35
N LYS A 207 -21.48 17.98 3.04
CA LYS A 207 -22.70 17.78 3.81
C LYS A 207 -22.93 16.29 3.77
N GLY A 208 -22.78 15.61 4.90
CA GLY A 208 -22.97 14.17 4.98
C GLY A 208 -24.30 13.87 4.32
N ILE A 209 -24.24 13.28 3.12
CA ILE A 209 -25.43 12.79 2.45
C ILE A 209 -25.87 11.68 3.39
N LYS A 210 -26.84 12.00 4.24
CA LYS A 210 -27.55 11.01 5.04
C LYS A 210 -28.19 10.13 3.98
N PHE A 211 -27.51 9.06 3.59
CA PHE A 211 -28.17 7.95 2.94
C PHE A 211 -29.27 7.58 3.92
N LYS A 212 -30.53 7.91 3.57
CA LYS A 212 -31.66 7.30 4.24
C LYS A 212 -31.38 5.81 4.14
N ALA A 213 -31.17 5.16 5.27
CA ALA A 213 -31.12 3.71 5.29
C ALA A 213 -32.37 3.26 4.54
N LEU A 214 -32.17 2.56 3.42
CA LEU A 214 -33.26 1.88 2.73
C LEU A 214 -33.94 1.05 3.81
N THR A 215 -35.17 1.40 4.15
CA THR A 215 -35.94 0.57 5.07
C THR A 215 -36.18 -0.76 4.38
N GLU A 216 -36.39 -1.86 5.11
CA GLU A 216 -36.68 -3.17 4.48
C GLU A 216 -37.79 -3.09 3.43
N LYS A 217 -38.73 -2.14 3.57
CA LYS A 217 -39.79 -1.86 2.59
C LYS A 217 -39.28 -1.41 1.21
N ASP A 218 -38.11 -0.80 1.14
CA ASP A 218 -37.52 -0.28 -0.10
C ASP A 218 -36.66 -1.34 -0.84
N ILE A 219 -36.31 -2.45 -0.17
CA ILE A 219 -35.51 -3.56 -0.72
C ILE A 219 -36.42 -4.62 -1.37
N TYR A 220 -37.71 -4.67 -1.02
CA TYR A 220 -38.68 -5.60 -1.62
C TYR A 220 -39.41 -5.00 -2.84
N TRP A 221 -38.74 -4.99 -3.99
CA TRP A 221 -39.36 -4.72 -5.30
C TRP A 221 -40.26 -5.87 -5.82
N GLY A 222 -40.86 -6.69 -4.94
CA GLY A 222 -41.39 -8.00 -5.33
C GLY A 222 -42.72 -8.47 -4.75
N LYS A 223 -43.45 -7.71 -3.93
CA LYS A 223 -44.66 -8.27 -3.25
C LYS A 223 -45.94 -7.44 -3.21
N ASN A 224 -46.07 -6.38 -4.00
CA ASN A 224 -47.37 -5.72 -4.20
C ASN A 224 -47.80 -5.79 -5.67
N ARG A 225 -48.15 -6.99 -6.14
CA ARG A 225 -49.12 -7.16 -7.23
C ARG A 225 -50.38 -7.78 -6.65
N THR A 226 -51.23 -6.90 -6.10
CA THR A 226 -52.66 -7.17 -5.96
C THR A 226 -53.25 -7.47 -7.35
N GLY A 227 -54.12 -8.48 -7.37
CA GLY A 227 -54.73 -9.13 -8.53
C GLY A 227 -54.95 -8.27 -9.78
N ASN A 228 -54.25 -8.62 -10.84
CA ASN A 228 -54.79 -8.52 -12.19
C ASN A 228 -54.83 -9.93 -12.76
N HIS A 229 -56.04 -10.45 -12.88
CA HIS A 229 -56.37 -11.67 -13.59
C HIS A 229 -55.95 -11.47 -15.06
N VAL A 230 -54.81 -12.04 -15.47
CA VAL A 230 -54.45 -12.10 -16.88
C VAL A 230 -55.13 -13.34 -17.45
N HIS A 231 -56.15 -13.13 -18.29
CA HIS A 231 -56.69 -14.18 -19.13
C HIS A 231 -55.58 -14.70 -20.05
N LEU A 232 -55.19 -15.97 -19.86
CA LEU A 232 -54.38 -16.71 -20.81
C LEU A 232 -55.23 -17.01 -22.04
N THR A 233 -55.14 -16.17 -23.06
CA THR A 233 -55.56 -16.54 -24.40
C THR A 233 -54.59 -17.59 -24.94
N LEU A 234 -55.13 -18.77 -25.28
CA LEU A 234 -54.44 -19.85 -25.98
C LEU A 234 -53.67 -19.31 -27.18
N ALA A 235 -52.35 -19.16 -27.05
CA ALA A 235 -51.46 -18.97 -28.19
C ALA A 235 -51.19 -20.34 -28.81
N GLY A 236 -51.68 -20.51 -30.03
CA GLY A 236 -51.55 -21.71 -30.83
C GLY A 236 -50.10 -22.13 -31.03
N ARG A 237 -49.89 -23.45 -31.00
CA ARG A 237 -48.63 -24.09 -31.40
C ARG A 237 -48.35 -23.77 -32.87
N SER A 238 -47.27 -23.04 -33.12
CA SER A 238 -46.69 -22.85 -34.44
C SER A 238 -46.17 -24.17 -34.99
N SER A 239 -46.61 -24.55 -36.19
CA SER A 239 -46.30 -25.78 -36.94
C SER A 239 -44.88 -25.83 -37.54
N ALA A 240 -43.95 -25.04 -37.03
CA ALA A 240 -42.63 -24.84 -37.64
C ALA A 240 -41.54 -25.83 -37.18
N PHE A 241 -41.85 -26.76 -36.26
CA PHE A 241 -40.96 -27.85 -35.88
C PHE A 241 -41.57 -29.19 -36.27
N LYS A 242 -41.46 -29.53 -37.56
CA LYS A 242 -41.46 -30.93 -38.00
C LYS A 242 -40.00 -31.33 -38.19
N THR A 243 -39.49 -32.13 -37.25
CA THR A 243 -38.26 -32.89 -37.47
C THR A 243 -38.67 -34.18 -38.15
N ASP A 244 -38.41 -34.29 -39.45
CA ASP A 244 -38.58 -35.53 -40.19
C ASP A 244 -37.57 -36.58 -39.70
N HIS A 245 -38.08 -37.80 -39.65
CA HIS A 245 -37.45 -39.01 -39.17
C HIS A 245 -36.13 -39.34 -39.86
N ILE A 246 -35.08 -39.62 -39.07
CA ILE A 246 -33.98 -40.49 -39.48
C ILE A 246 -34.43 -41.90 -39.11
N ALA A 247 -34.67 -42.73 -40.13
CA ALA A 247 -34.95 -44.15 -39.98
C ALA A 247 -33.62 -44.92 -39.91
N ASP A 248 -33.48 -45.75 -38.88
CA ASP A 248 -32.56 -46.89 -38.86
C ASP A 248 -33.27 -48.08 -39.50
N GLU A 249 -32.77 -48.54 -40.65
CA GLU A 249 -32.55 -49.93 -41.09
C GLU A 249 -32.05 -49.98 -42.55
#